data_AF-A0A4P6UV98-F1
#
_entry.id   AF-A0A4P6UV98-F1
#
_cell.length_a   1.000
_cell.length_b   1.000
_cell.length_c   1.000
_cell.angle_alpha   90.00
_cell.angle_beta   90.00
_cell.angle_gamma   90.00
#
_symmetry.space_group_name_H-M   'P 1'
#
loop_
_entity.id
_entity.type
_entity.pdbx_description
1 polymer ?
#
loop_
_entity_poly.entity_id
_entity_poly.type
_entity_poly.pdbx_seq_one_letter_code
_entity_poly.pdbx_strand_id
1 'polypeptide(L)' 'MAIVRRKRLPDGSFGEPEKIGGGLTTDEMVAALGIQLAQEKLNNIQKDASINTLGAEVASLKLQILQMKGSESR' A
#
# COMPACT_ATOMS: atom_id res chain seq x y z
N MET A 1 19.96 -13.25 0.31
CA MET A 1 18.64 -13.87 0.18
C MET A 1 18.73 -15.24 0.82
N ALA A 2 17.83 -15.54 1.75
CA ALA A 2 17.84 -16.81 2.43
C ALA A 2 17.09 -17.86 1.61
N ILE A 3 17.50 -19.11 1.74
CA ILE A 3 16.82 -20.26 1.15
C ILE A 3 16.48 -21.28 2.23
N VAL A 4 15.44 -22.06 2.01
CA VAL A 4 15.10 -23.18 2.88
C VAL A 4 15.71 -24.44 2.28
N ARG A 5 16.54 -25.15 3.05
CA ARG A 5 17.20 -26.38 2.64
C ARG A 5 16.96 -27.47 3.68
N ARG A 6 16.78 -28.72 3.23
CA ARG A 6 16.84 -29.90 4.09
C ARG A 6 18.16 -30.65 3.87
N LYS A 7 18.90 -30.92 4.94
CA LYS A 7 20.11 -31.75 4.87
C LYS A 7 19.71 -33.23 4.84
N ARG A 8 20.51 -34.07 4.18
CA ARG A 8 20.33 -35.53 4.22
C ARG A 8 21.03 -36.08 5.46
N LEU A 9 20.33 -36.92 6.21
CA LEU A 9 20.81 -37.58 7.42
C LEU A 9 21.60 -38.86 7.06
N PRO A 10 22.40 -39.42 7.99
CA PRO A 10 23.20 -40.63 7.73
C PRO A 10 22.37 -41.87 7.36
N ASP A 11 21.11 -41.92 7.79
CA ASP A 11 20.13 -42.96 7.44
C ASP A 11 19.51 -42.77 6.04
N GLY A 12 19.91 -41.71 5.32
CA GLY A 12 19.39 -41.34 4.01
C GLY A 12 18.07 -40.57 4.02
N SER A 13 17.47 -40.31 5.18
CA SER A 13 16.28 -39.47 5.30
C SER A 13 16.61 -37.98 5.17
N PHE A 14 15.60 -37.13 4.99
CA PHE A 14 15.76 -35.68 5.02
C PHE A 14 15.50 -35.16 6.43
N GLY A 15 16.42 -34.35 6.95
CA GLY A 15 16.24 -33.64 8.22
C GLY A 15 15.30 -32.45 8.08
N GLU A 16 15.16 -31.72 9.18
CA GLU A 16 14.29 -30.54 9.27
C GLU A 16 14.69 -29.43 8.28
N PRO A 17 13.72 -28.60 7.83
CA PRO A 17 14.01 -27.42 7.03
C PRO A 17 14.89 -26.44 7.82
N GLU A 18 16.00 -26.03 7.21
CA GLU A 18 16.93 -25.06 7.77
C GLU A 18 17.00 -23.84 6.84
N LYS A 19 16.90 -22.65 7.42
CA LYS A 19 17.10 -21.38 6.71
C LYS A 19 18.59 -21.13 6.58
N ILE A 20 19.09 -21.06 5.34
CA ILE A 20 20.50 -20.85 5.03
C ILE A 20 20.68 -19.50 4.34
N GLY A 21 21.68 -18.74 4.77
CA GLY A 21 22.03 -17.43 4.22
C GLY A 21 21.41 -16.26 4.97
N GLY A 22 21.90 -15.06 4.69
CA GLY A 22 21.40 -13.82 5.27
C GLY A 22 20.16 -13.27 4.55
N GLY A 23 19.25 -12.68 5.34
CA GLY A 23 18.07 -11.97 4.87
C GLY A 23 16.79 -12.80 4.85
N LEU A 24 15.80 -12.29 4.12
CA LEU A 24 14.50 -12.93 3.98
C LEU A 24 14.54 -14.05 2.92
N THR A 25 13.69 -15.06 3.10
CA THR A 25 13.33 -16.00 2.04
C THR A 25 12.41 -15.30 1.03
N THR A 26 12.25 -15.89 -0.15
CA THR A 26 11.32 -15.36 -1.15
C THR A 26 9.91 -15.21 -0.58
N ASP A 27 9.42 -16.21 0.18
CA ASP A 27 8.08 -16.17 0.75
C ASP A 27 7.93 -15.05 1.80
N GLU A 28 8.95 -14.88 2.66
CA GLU A 28 8.98 -13.77 3.62
C GLU A 28 9.03 -12.41 2.92
N MET A 29 9.79 -12.29 1.82
CA MET A 29 9.83 -11.07 1.00
C MET A 29 8.48 -10.77 0.37
N VAL A 30 7.82 -11.78 -0.22
CA VAL A 30 6.48 -11.63 -0.82
C VAL A 30 5.46 -11.20 0.23
N ALA A 31 5.50 -11.80 1.42
CA ALA A 31 4.62 -11.40 2.53
C ALA A 31 4.87 -9.94 2.94
N ALA A 32 6.14 -9.54 3.10
CA ALA A 32 6.50 -8.16 3.46
C ALA A 32 6.05 -7.15 2.40
N LEU A 33 6.27 -7.44 1.11
CA LEU A 33 5.81 -6.61 0.01
C LEU A 33 4.27 -6.55 -0.06
N GLY A 34 3.59 -7.65 0.24
CA GLY A 34 2.12 -7.69 0.33
C GLY A 34 1.57 -6.74 1.40
N ILE A 35 2.19 -6.72 2.58
CA ILE A 35 1.81 -5.80 3.67
C ILE A 35 2.06 -4.35 3.26
N GLN A 36 3.23 -4.04 2.66
CA GLN A 36 3.54 -2.70 2.18
C GLN A 36 2.54 -2.22 1.12
N LEU A 37 2.19 -3.09 0.18
CA LEU A 37 1.21 -2.77 -0.86
C LEU A 37 -0.20 -2.54 -0.27
N ALA A 38 -0.61 -3.33 0.72
CA ALA A 38 -1.89 -3.13 1.39
C ALA A 38 -1.95 -1.76 2.10
N GLN A 39 -0.88 -1.38 2.80
CA GLN A 39 -0.79 -0.08 3.45
C GLN A 39 -0.85 1.07 2.43
N GLU A 40 -0.12 0.96 1.32
CA GLU A 40 -0.13 2.01 0.30
C GLU A 40 -1.49 2.15 -0.39
N LYS A 41 -2.20 1.04 -0.61
CA LYS A 41 -3.59 1.08 -1.10
C LYS A 41 -4.53 1.81 -0.13
N LEU A 42 -4.41 1.56 1.18
CA LEU A 42 -5.18 2.28 2.19
C LEU A 42 -4.87 3.78 2.18
N ASN A 43 -3.58 4.15 2.09
CA ASN A 43 -3.16 5.54 1.99
C ASN A 43 -3.76 6.23 0.75
N ASN A 44 -3.79 5.55 -0.39
CA ASN A 44 -4.37 6.09 -1.62
C ASN A 44 -5.88 6.29 -1.51
N ILE A 45 -6.61 5.34 -0.90
CA ILE A 45 -8.06 5.51 -0.64
C ILE A 45 -8.33 6.75 0.23
N GLN A 46 -7.52 6.98 1.27
CA GLN A 46 -7.65 8.17 2.11
C GLN A 46 -7.36 9.47 1.34
N LYS A 47 -6.36 9.45 0.45
CA LYS A 47 -6.05 10.58 -0.43
C LYS A 47 -7.20 10.86 -1.41
N ASP A 48 -7.76 9.84 -2.04
CA ASP A 48 -8.88 9.98 -2.98
C ASP A 48 -10.11 10.57 -2.30
N ALA A 49 -10.43 10.12 -1.07
CA ALA A 49 -11.50 10.71 -0.27
C ALA A 49 -11.26 12.20 -0.02
N SER A 50 -10.02 12.58 0.35
CA SER A 50 -9.64 13.97 0.59
C SER A 50 -9.75 14.83 -0.68
N ILE A 51 -9.32 14.30 -1.83
CA ILE A 51 -9.41 14.98 -3.13
C ILE A 51 -10.87 15.23 -3.49
N ASN A 52 -11.76 14.25 -3.28
CA ASN A 52 -13.18 14.39 -3.57
C ASN A 52 -13.82 15.50 -2.70
N THR A 53 -13.49 15.55 -1.41
CA THR A 53 -13.95 16.61 -0.51
C THR A 53 -13.48 17.98 -0.97
N LEU A 54 -12.18 18.14 -1.25
CA LEU A 54 -11.62 19.40 -1.73
C LEU A 54 -12.22 19.83 -3.06
N GLY A 55 -12.46 18.89 -3.98
CA GLY A 55 -13.12 19.15 -5.26
C GLY A 55 -14.53 19.72 -5.08
N ALA A 56 -15.31 19.14 -4.16
CA ALA A 56 -16.65 19.63 -3.83
C ALA A 56 -16.62 21.03 -3.20
N GLU A 57 -15.69 21.28 -2.26
CA GLU A 57 -15.51 22.60 -1.64
C GLU A 57 -15.15 23.67 -2.68
N VAL A 58 -14.20 23.38 -3.57
CA VAL A 58 -13.81 24.29 -4.66
C VAL A 58 -14.99 24.59 -5.59
N ALA A 59 -15.81 23.59 -5.92
CA ALA A 59 -17.00 23.79 -6.73
C ALA A 59 -18.02 24.71 -6.02
N SER A 60 -18.25 24.49 -4.72
CA SER A 60 -19.13 25.33 -3.90
C SER A 60 -18.65 26.79 -3.84
N LEU A 61 -17.36 27.00 -3.57
CA LEU A 61 -16.76 28.33 -3.55
C LEU A 61 -16.87 29.04 -4.91
N LYS A 62 -16.66 28.33 -6.02
CA LYS A 62 -16.84 28.89 -7.36
C LYS A 62 -18.27 29.36 -7.60
N LEU A 63 -19.28 28.59 -7.17
CA LEU A 63 -20.68 28.98 -7.29
C LEU A 63 -21.00 30.23 -6.44
N GLN A 64 -20.50 30.30 -5.21
CA GLN A 64 -20.68 31.47 -4.34
C GLN A 64 -20.08 32.74 -4.97
N ILE A 65 -18.86 32.65 -5.52
CA ILE A 65 -18.21 33.78 -6.22
C ILE A 65 -19.03 34.23 -7.43
N LEU A 66 -19.54 33.29 -8.23
CA LEU A 66 -20.39 33.63 -9.39
C LEU A 66 -21.67 34.34 -8.98
N GLN A 67 -22.32 33.88 -7.90
CA GLN A 67 -23.53 34.51 -7.36
C GLN A 67 -23.23 35.94 -6.88
N MET A 68 -22.14 36.15 -6.13
CA MET A 68 -21.73 37.46 -5.65
C MET A 68 -21.45 38.44 -6.81
N LYS A 69 -20.69 38.01 -7.82
CA LYS A 69 -20.41 38.84 -9.01
C LYS A 69 -21.68 39.17 -9.80
N GLY A 70 -22.60 38.21 -9.90
CA GLY A 70 -23.89 38.41 -10.55
C GLY A 70 -24.80 39.39 -9.80
N SER A 71 -24.73 39.44 -8.47
CA SER A 71 -25.47 40.39 -7.65
C SER A 71 -24.87 41.80 -7.63
N GLU A 72 -23.55 41.95 -7.75
CA GLU A 72 -22.90 43.28 -7.84
C GLU A 72 -23.15 44.00 -9.17
N SER A 73 -23.59 43.29 -10.20
CA SER A 73 -23.84 43.84 -11.55
C SER A 73 -25.30 44.29 -11.78
N ARG A 74 -26.14 44.34 -10.74
CA ARG A 74 -27.54 44.81 -10.79
C ARG A 74 -27.76 45.97 -9.84
#